data_AF-A0A2E4D322-F1
#
_entry.id   AF-A0A2E4D322-F1
#
_cell.length_a   1.000
_cell.length_b   1.000
_cell.length_c   1.000
_cell.angle_alpha   90.00
_cell.angle_beta   90.00
_cell.angle_gamma   90.00
#
_symmetry.space_group_name_H-M   'P 1'
#
loop_
_entity.id
_entity.type
_entity.pdbx_description
1 polymer ?
#
loop_
_entity_poly.entity_id
_entity_poly.type
_entity_poly.pdbx_seq_one_letter_code
_entity_poly.pdbx_strand_id
1 'polypeptide(L)'
;MQETKVTLIYWGLSLFIFLSLAPWIFDFVIGIISIQTLGIYGGIIIAFLGGMIWGWGPESFSSKNLWHAIGFSILGLVVSLTSAAASFDFIFSPTSYLTVSLILLTISFQLFLYFEKKNSNFFQENKKYSNARTLITNLVTICCITSLAWLYNPYS
;
A
#
# COMPACT_ATOMS: atom_id res chain seq x y z
N MET A 1 -9.21 -20.51 -10.00
CA MET A 1 -8.53 -19.70 -8.95
C MET A 1 -7.91 -18.40 -9.46
N GLN A 2 -7.30 -18.37 -10.66
CA GLN A 2 -6.64 -17.16 -11.18
C GLN A 2 -7.60 -15.96 -11.36
N GLU A 3 -8.78 -16.19 -11.95
CA GLU A 3 -9.80 -15.14 -12.10
C GLU A 3 -10.19 -14.53 -10.75
N THR A 4 -10.45 -15.37 -9.75
CA THR A 4 -10.81 -14.95 -8.39
C THR A 4 -9.71 -14.08 -7.75
N LYS A 5 -8.43 -14.47 -7.90
CA LYS A 5 -7.29 -13.67 -7.40
C LYS A 5 -7.27 -12.29 -8.05
N VAL A 6 -7.42 -12.22 -9.37
CA VAL A 6 -7.42 -10.95 -10.11
C VAL A 6 -8.59 -10.05 -9.66
N THR A 7 -9.80 -10.61 -9.53
CA THR A 7 -10.98 -9.88 -9.04
C THR A 7 -10.77 -9.31 -7.64
N LEU A 8 -10.17 -10.10 -6.72
CA LEU A 8 -9.88 -9.66 -5.36
C LEU A 8 -8.89 -8.49 -5.31
N ILE A 9 -7.87 -8.49 -6.18
CA ILE A 9 -6.90 -7.38 -6.23
C ILE A 9 -7.58 -6.10 -6.73
N TYR A 10 -8.47 -6.19 -7.72
CA TYR A 10 -9.25 -5.03 -8.18
C TYR A 10 -10.25 -4.52 -7.13
N TRP A 11 -10.83 -5.43 -6.34
CA TRP A 11 -11.67 -5.05 -5.21
C TRP A 11 -10.89 -4.25 -4.16
N GLY A 12 -9.68 -4.72 -3.81
CA GLY A 12 -8.78 -3.98 -2.92
C GLY A 12 -8.39 -2.61 -3.47
N LEU A 13 -8.16 -2.50 -4.79
CA LEU A 13 -7.88 -1.22 -5.44
C LEU A 13 -9.03 -0.21 -5.30
N SER A 14 -10.28 -0.68 -5.35
CA SER A 14 -11.43 0.24 -5.30
C SER A 14 -11.44 1.12 -4.04
N LEU A 15 -10.99 0.56 -2.90
CA LEU A 15 -10.92 1.30 -1.64
C LEU A 15 -9.82 2.36 -1.66
N PHE A 16 -8.67 2.09 -2.28
CA PHE A 16 -7.62 3.12 -2.47
C PHE A 16 -8.12 4.29 -3.30
N ILE A 17 -8.82 4.00 -4.41
CA ILE A 17 -9.35 5.04 -5.29
C ILE A 17 -10.36 5.91 -4.52
N PHE A 18 -11.30 5.26 -3.82
CA PHE A 18 -12.30 5.96 -3.03
C PHE A 18 -11.66 6.87 -1.97
N LEU A 19 -10.73 6.35 -1.18
CA LEU A 19 -10.07 7.11 -0.10
C LEU A 19 -9.14 8.21 -0.63
N SER A 20 -8.57 8.05 -1.83
CA SER A 20 -7.70 9.06 -2.46
C SER A 20 -8.49 10.22 -3.05
N LEU A 21 -9.70 9.97 -3.55
CA LEU A 21 -10.58 10.99 -4.13
C LEU A 21 -11.40 11.75 -3.07
N ALA A 22 -11.76 11.11 -1.95
CA ALA A 22 -12.58 11.73 -0.90
C ALA A 22 -12.06 13.10 -0.41
N PRO A 23 -10.75 13.35 -0.19
CA PRO A 23 -10.25 14.67 0.20
C PRO A 23 -10.59 15.78 -0.78
N TRP A 24 -10.75 15.48 -2.07
CA TRP A 24 -11.06 16.45 -3.11
C TRP A 24 -12.54 16.82 -3.19
N ILE A 25 -13.40 16.08 -2.48
CA ILE A 25 -14.86 16.21 -2.54
C ILE A 25 -15.40 16.75 -1.21
N PHE A 26 -14.81 16.34 -0.09
CA PHE A 26 -15.26 16.68 1.26
C PHE A 26 -14.40 17.78 1.91
N ASP A 27 -14.77 18.20 3.11
CA ASP A 27 -14.04 19.19 3.89
C ASP A 27 -12.68 18.67 4.39
N PHE A 28 -11.85 19.59 4.88
CA PHE A 28 -10.49 19.33 5.34
C PHE A 28 -10.40 18.20 6.39
N VAL A 29 -11.33 18.14 7.35
CA VAL A 29 -11.28 17.14 8.43
C VAL A 29 -11.51 15.75 7.87
N ILE A 30 -12.53 15.60 7.02
CA ILE A 30 -12.82 14.33 6.34
C ILE A 30 -11.68 13.95 5.40
N GLY A 31 -11.08 14.93 4.69
CA GLY A 31 -9.93 14.71 3.82
C GLY A 31 -8.73 14.12 4.56
N ILE A 32 -8.36 14.69 5.71
CA ILE A 32 -7.28 14.17 6.57
C ILE A 32 -7.59 12.74 7.05
N ILE A 33 -8.80 12.49 7.55
CA ILE A 33 -9.22 11.16 8.01
C ILE A 33 -9.17 10.14 6.87
N SER A 34 -9.54 10.54 5.65
CA SER A 34 -9.50 9.67 4.47
C SER A 34 -8.08 9.28 4.10
N ILE A 35 -7.14 10.25 4.08
CA ILE A 35 -5.73 10.00 3.78
C ILE A 35 -5.10 9.13 4.87
N GLN A 36 -5.44 9.36 6.13
CA GLN A 36 -5.01 8.51 7.23
C GLN A 36 -5.53 7.07 7.06
N THR A 37 -6.80 6.92 6.74
CA THR A 37 -7.40 5.59 6.51
C THR A 37 -6.74 4.89 5.33
N LEU A 38 -6.39 5.62 4.27
CA LEU A 38 -5.65 5.12 3.11
C LEU A 38 -4.27 4.57 3.52
N GLY A 39 -3.54 5.31 4.35
CA GLY A 39 -2.23 4.91 4.86
C GLY A 39 -2.30 3.63 5.71
N ILE A 40 -3.23 3.59 6.67
CA ILE A 40 -3.46 2.40 7.53
C ILE A 40 -3.87 1.19 6.69
N TYR A 41 -4.85 1.35 5.80
CA TYR A 41 -5.31 0.28 4.92
C TYR A 41 -4.16 -0.26 4.04
N GLY A 42 -3.38 0.65 3.46
CA GLY A 42 -2.23 0.28 2.64
C GLY A 42 -1.15 -0.47 3.41
N GLY A 43 -0.86 -0.06 4.65
CA GLY A 43 0.05 -0.75 5.54
C GLY A 43 -0.42 -2.16 5.90
N ILE A 44 -1.72 -2.33 6.21
CA ILE A 44 -2.33 -3.64 6.46
C ILE A 44 -2.16 -4.55 5.24
N ILE A 45 -2.43 -4.05 4.03
CA ILE A 45 -2.25 -4.82 2.81
C ILE A 45 -0.79 -5.26 2.64
N ILE A 46 0.19 -4.36 2.81
CA ILE A 46 1.60 -4.74 2.71
C ILE A 46 1.95 -5.87 3.69
N ALA A 47 1.41 -5.81 4.93
CA ALA A 47 1.64 -6.87 5.90
C ALA A 47 1.04 -8.22 5.46
N PHE A 48 -0.18 -8.22 4.91
CA PHE A 48 -0.77 -9.42 4.31
C PHE A 48 0.06 -9.96 3.13
N LEU A 49 0.59 -9.07 2.28
CA LEU A 49 1.47 -9.47 1.19
C LEU A 49 2.77 -10.09 1.69
N GLY A 50 3.35 -9.54 2.76
CA GLY A 50 4.49 -10.14 3.45
C GLY A 50 4.20 -11.57 3.91
N GLY A 51 3.03 -11.80 4.53
CA GLY A 51 2.57 -13.13 4.93
C GLY A 51 2.41 -14.11 3.76
N MET A 52 1.96 -13.63 2.59
CA MET A 52 1.78 -14.49 1.41
C MET A 52 3.08 -15.10 0.89
N ILE A 53 4.24 -14.49 1.16
CA ILE A 53 5.55 -15.02 0.75
C ILE A 53 5.78 -16.44 1.30
N TRP A 54 5.19 -16.76 2.46
CA TRP A 54 5.30 -18.07 3.10
C TRP A 54 4.61 -19.17 2.28
N GLY A 55 3.60 -18.83 1.49
CA GLY A 55 2.76 -19.75 0.74
C GLY A 55 3.13 -19.93 -0.74
N TRP A 56 4.28 -19.42 -1.19
CA TRP A 56 4.65 -19.46 -2.62
C TRP A 56 5.16 -20.82 -3.09
N GLY A 57 5.67 -21.71 -2.23
CA GLY A 57 5.97 -23.09 -2.59
C GLY A 57 6.99 -23.79 -1.68
N PRO A 58 7.38 -25.05 -1.98
CA PRO A 58 8.37 -25.78 -1.19
C PRO A 58 9.77 -25.13 -1.20
N GLU A 59 10.09 -24.32 -2.21
CA GLU A 59 11.35 -23.55 -2.27
C GLU A 59 11.27 -22.22 -1.51
N SER A 60 10.07 -21.78 -1.09
CA SER A 60 9.92 -20.56 -0.30
C SER A 60 10.30 -20.73 1.18
N PHE A 61 10.61 -21.95 1.64
CA PHE A 61 11.10 -22.24 3.00
C PHE A 61 12.57 -21.84 3.26
N SER A 62 13.20 -21.11 2.32
CA SER A 62 14.51 -20.52 2.57
C SER A 62 14.44 -19.48 3.70
N SER A 63 15.36 -19.55 4.66
CA SER A 63 15.53 -18.57 5.74
C SER A 63 15.57 -17.12 5.24
N LYS A 64 16.08 -16.88 4.02
CA LYS A 64 16.08 -15.55 3.39
C LYS A 64 14.67 -15.04 3.11
N ASN A 65 13.77 -15.87 2.58
CA ASN A 65 12.40 -15.45 2.27
C ASN A 65 11.61 -15.16 3.55
N LEU A 66 11.90 -15.88 4.63
CA LEU A 66 11.33 -15.61 5.95
C LEU A 66 11.69 -14.20 6.44
N TRP A 67 12.96 -13.82 6.36
CA TRP A 67 13.40 -12.47 6.73
C TRP A 67 12.73 -11.39 5.87
N HIS A 68 12.56 -11.62 4.57
CA HIS A 68 11.86 -10.67 3.70
C HIS A 68 10.37 -10.57 4.06
N ALA A 69 9.71 -11.69 4.36
CA ALA A 69 8.30 -11.73 4.76
C ALA A 69 8.04 -10.97 6.07
N ILE A 70 8.89 -11.19 7.07
CA ILE A 70 8.86 -10.45 8.33
C ILE A 70 9.16 -8.97 8.06
N GLY A 71 10.17 -8.67 7.24
CA GLY A 71 10.53 -7.31 6.84
C GLY A 71 9.36 -6.55 6.22
N PHE A 72 8.65 -7.13 5.25
CA PHE A 72 7.46 -6.51 4.66
C PHE A 72 6.32 -6.35 5.67
N SER A 73 6.14 -7.32 6.58
CA SER A 73 5.11 -7.21 7.63
C SER A 73 5.40 -6.06 8.60
N ILE A 74 6.66 -5.90 9.01
CA ILE A 74 7.10 -4.79 9.85
C ILE A 74 6.99 -3.47 9.08
N LEU A 75 7.36 -3.42 7.80
CA LEU A 75 7.18 -2.22 6.96
C LEU A 75 5.71 -1.80 6.90
N GLY A 76 4.78 -2.74 6.68
CA GLY A 76 3.34 -2.46 6.69
C GLY A 76 2.84 -1.92 8.03
N LEU A 77 3.37 -2.45 9.14
CA LEU A 77 3.09 -1.95 10.49
C LEU A 77 3.66 -0.54 10.69
N VAL A 78 4.87 -0.25 10.22
CA VAL A 78 5.48 1.09 10.28
C VAL A 78 4.66 2.11 9.49
N VAL A 79 4.21 1.77 8.27
CA VAL A 79 3.29 2.64 7.50
C VAL A 79 2.04 2.97 8.32
N SER A 80 1.39 1.93 8.87
CA SER A 80 0.13 2.06 9.60
C SER A 80 0.29 2.90 10.86
N LEU A 81 1.36 2.68 11.63
CA LEU A 81 1.67 3.46 12.82
C LEU A 81 2.00 4.91 12.49
N THR A 82 2.76 5.16 11.42
CA THR A 82 3.10 6.53 10.99
C THR A 82 1.84 7.28 10.55
N SER A 83 0.93 6.58 9.89
CA SER A 83 -0.37 7.14 9.50
C SER A 83 -1.24 7.43 10.72
N ALA A 84 -1.31 6.51 11.69
CA ALA A 84 -2.07 6.69 12.92
C ALA A 84 -1.48 7.78 13.85
N ALA A 85 -0.16 7.93 13.87
CA ALA A 85 0.54 8.95 14.64
C ALA A 85 0.15 10.37 14.22
N ALA A 86 -0.27 10.58 12.97
CA ALA A 86 -0.76 11.87 12.49
C ALA A 86 -1.98 12.39 13.29
N SER A 87 -2.72 11.52 13.98
CA SER A 87 -3.82 11.94 14.88
C SER A 87 -3.35 12.50 16.23
N PHE A 88 -2.15 12.14 16.68
CA PHE A 88 -1.62 12.57 17.97
C PHE A 88 -0.88 13.92 17.87
N ASP A 89 -0.28 14.22 16.72
CA ASP A 89 0.45 15.46 16.45
C ASP A 89 -0.44 16.60 15.93
N PHE A 90 -1.49 16.96 16.68
CA PHE A 90 -2.20 18.24 16.44
C PHE A 90 -1.30 19.47 16.71
N ILE A 91 -0.15 19.27 17.36
CA ILE A 91 0.79 20.34 17.77
C ILE A 91 1.89 20.59 16.72
N PHE A 92 2.30 19.57 15.94
CA PHE A 92 3.38 19.67 14.95
C PHE A 92 2.85 19.29 13.57
N SER A 93 2.35 20.27 12.80
CA SER A 93 1.85 20.18 11.41
C SER A 93 1.51 18.76 10.90
N PRO A 94 0.23 18.32 10.96
CA PRO A 94 -0.19 16.93 10.65
C PRO A 94 0.16 16.45 9.23
N THR A 95 0.45 17.40 8.32
CA THR A 95 0.88 17.16 6.95
C THR A 95 2.22 16.42 6.84
N SER A 96 3.10 16.52 7.85
CA SER A 96 4.43 15.90 7.82
C SER A 96 4.40 14.37 7.94
N TYR A 97 3.71 13.83 8.94
CA TYR A 97 3.59 12.38 9.17
C TYR A 97 2.81 11.67 8.07
N LEU A 98 1.71 12.28 7.59
CA LEU A 98 0.94 11.72 6.47
C LEU A 98 1.78 11.66 5.19
N THR A 99 2.58 12.69 4.92
CA THR A 99 3.49 12.69 3.78
C THR A 99 4.50 11.54 3.86
N VAL A 100 5.14 11.39 5.03
CA VAL A 100 6.09 10.29 5.26
C VAL A 100 5.39 8.93 5.09
N SER A 101 4.20 8.77 5.64
CA SER A 101 3.41 7.54 5.50
C SER A 101 3.10 7.21 4.04
N LEU A 102 2.63 8.18 3.23
CA LEU A 102 2.31 7.98 1.81
C LEU A 102 3.54 7.65 0.96
N ILE A 103 4.68 8.29 1.24
CA ILE A 103 5.95 7.99 0.58
C ILE A 103 6.41 6.56 0.93
N LEU A 104 6.39 6.22 2.23
CA LEU A 104 6.81 4.91 2.71
C LEU A 104 5.90 3.80 2.17
N LEU A 105 4.60 4.05 2.08
CA LEU A 105 3.61 3.18 1.45
C LEU A 105 3.91 2.93 -0.02
N THR A 106 4.19 4.01 -0.78
CA THR A 106 4.54 3.93 -2.20
C THR A 106 5.80 3.11 -2.42
N ILE A 107 6.86 3.39 -1.66
CA ILE A 107 8.13 2.66 -1.74
C ILE A 107 7.90 1.18 -1.40
N SER A 108 7.14 0.89 -0.35
CA SER A 108 6.90 -0.49 0.11
C SER A 108 6.18 -1.34 -0.94
N PHE A 109 5.15 -0.79 -1.59
CA PHE A 109 4.45 -1.51 -2.66
C PHE A 109 5.34 -1.76 -3.88
N GLN A 110 6.16 -0.78 -4.27
CA GLN A 110 7.08 -0.93 -5.41
C GLN A 110 8.20 -1.93 -5.09
N LEU A 111 8.76 -1.89 -3.88
CA LEU A 111 9.73 -2.88 -3.40
C LEU A 111 9.13 -4.30 -3.38
N PHE A 112 7.90 -4.44 -2.90
CA PHE A 112 7.23 -5.74 -2.90
C PHE A 112 7.00 -6.25 -4.34
N LEU A 113 6.54 -5.40 -5.26
CA LEU A 113 6.35 -5.78 -6.66
C LEU A 113 7.66 -6.26 -7.30
N TYR A 114 8.76 -5.53 -7.06
CA TYR A 114 10.08 -5.92 -7.53
C TYR A 114 10.51 -7.28 -6.95
N PHE A 115 10.31 -7.49 -5.65
CA PHE A 115 10.61 -8.75 -4.98
C PHE A 115 9.77 -9.91 -5.53
N GLU A 116 8.47 -9.72 -5.68
CA GLU A 116 7.52 -10.72 -6.19
C GLU A 116 7.87 -11.13 -7.63
N LYS A 117 8.21 -10.16 -8.49
CA LYS A 117 8.63 -10.42 -9.87
C LYS A 117 9.84 -11.34 -9.97
N LYS A 118 10.80 -11.20 -9.04
CA LYS A 118 12.04 -11.98 -9.05
C LYS A 118 11.87 -13.38 -8.44
N ASN A 119 11.05 -13.51 -7.40
CA ASN A 119 11.04 -14.71 -6.55
C ASN A 119 9.77 -15.56 -6.67
N SER A 120 8.70 -15.07 -7.30
CA SER A 120 7.44 -15.82 -7.43
C SER A 120 7.32 -16.47 -8.81
N ASN A 121 7.37 -17.80 -8.87
CA ASN A 121 7.11 -18.57 -10.09
C ASN A 121 5.71 -18.28 -10.63
N PHE A 122 4.71 -18.17 -9.74
CA PHE A 122 3.33 -17.85 -10.12
C PHE A 122 3.24 -16.50 -10.85
N PHE A 123 4.01 -15.49 -10.41
CA PHE A 123 4.07 -14.20 -11.08
C PHE A 123 4.69 -14.31 -12.47
N GLN A 124 5.74 -15.11 -12.64
CA GLN A 124 6.46 -15.26 -13.90
C GLN A 124 5.67 -16.06 -14.94
N GLU A 125 4.96 -17.09 -14.51
CA GLU A 125 4.18 -17.97 -15.38
C GLU A 125 2.84 -17.35 -15.80
N ASN A 126 2.21 -16.54 -14.95
CA ASN A 126 0.85 -16.03 -15.18
C ASN A 126 0.83 -14.56 -15.64
N LYS A 127 0.91 -14.35 -16.96
CA LYS A 127 0.92 -13.00 -17.58
C LYS A 127 -0.26 -12.11 -17.16
N LYS A 128 -1.47 -12.65 -17.06
CA LYS A 128 -2.66 -11.88 -16.64
C LYS A 128 -2.54 -11.38 -15.19
N TYR A 129 -2.04 -12.21 -14.29
CA TYR A 129 -1.80 -11.83 -12.89
C TYR A 129 -0.68 -10.80 -12.78
N SER A 130 0.45 -11.04 -13.46
CA SER A 130 1.60 -10.13 -13.49
C SER A 130 1.23 -8.72 -13.96
N ASN A 131 0.46 -8.63 -15.06
CA ASN A 131 -0.03 -7.37 -15.59
C ASN A 131 -0.97 -6.67 -14.60
N ALA A 132 -1.93 -7.39 -14.02
CA ALA A 132 -2.85 -6.83 -13.04
C ALA A 132 -2.10 -6.32 -11.80
N ARG A 133 -1.15 -7.09 -11.27
CA ARG A 133 -0.35 -6.71 -10.10
C ARG A 133 0.49 -5.45 -10.36
N THR A 134 1.12 -5.34 -11.53
CA THR A 134 1.89 -4.16 -11.93
C THR A 134 0.99 -2.93 -12.10
N LEU A 135 -0.14 -3.09 -12.81
CA LEU A 135 -1.10 -2.02 -13.03
C LEU A 135 -1.65 -1.48 -11.71
N ILE A 136 -2.02 -2.38 -10.79
CA ILE A 136 -2.64 -2.00 -9.53
C ILE A 136 -1.62 -1.30 -8.61
N THR A 137 -0.40 -1.80 -8.51
CA THR A 137 0.67 -1.11 -7.74
C THR A 137 0.94 0.30 -8.27
N ASN A 138 0.90 0.50 -9.60
CA ASN A 138 1.04 1.82 -10.20
C ASN A 138 -0.17 2.72 -9.91
N LEU A 139 -1.39 2.19 -9.95
CA LEU A 139 -2.59 2.95 -9.58
C LEU A 139 -2.61 3.33 -8.10
N VAL A 140 -2.16 2.45 -7.20
CA VAL A 140 -1.97 2.79 -5.78
C VAL A 140 -0.93 3.90 -5.62
N THR A 141 0.14 3.87 -6.41
CA THR A 141 1.14 4.95 -6.42
C THR A 141 0.50 6.28 -6.85
N ILE A 142 -0.35 6.28 -7.87
CA ILE A 142 -1.12 7.46 -8.30
C ILE A 142 -2.04 7.92 -7.17
N CYS A 143 -2.75 7.01 -6.49
CA CYS A 143 -3.60 7.35 -5.35
C CYS A 143 -2.80 8.06 -4.23
N CYS A 144 -1.60 7.57 -3.90
CA CYS A 144 -0.72 8.22 -2.94
C CYS A 144 -0.28 9.63 -3.40
N ILE A 145 0.08 9.79 -4.68
CA ILE A 145 0.47 11.09 -5.25
C ILE A 145 -0.71 12.08 -5.24
N THR A 146 -1.92 11.63 -5.58
CA THR A 146 -3.14 12.45 -5.52
C THR A 146 -3.44 12.92 -4.11
N SER A 147 -3.25 12.07 -3.10
CA SER A 147 -3.37 12.46 -1.69
C SER A 147 -2.26 13.42 -1.23
N LEU A 148 -1.01 13.23 -1.69
CA LEU A 148 0.09 14.17 -1.45
C LEU A 148 -0.20 15.54 -2.07
N ALA A 149 -0.70 15.58 -3.31
CA ALA A 149 -1.04 16.82 -3.99
C ALA A 149 -2.10 17.61 -3.22
N TRP A 150 -3.08 16.92 -2.62
CA TRP A 150 -4.09 17.55 -1.77
C TRP A 150 -3.51 18.13 -0.48
N LEU A 151 -2.59 17.42 0.19
CA LEU A 151 -1.94 17.88 1.43
C LEU A 151 -1.13 19.17 1.26
N TYR A 152 -0.57 19.38 0.06
CA TYR A 152 0.23 20.56 -0.26
C TYR A 152 -0.53 21.62 -1.07
N ASN A 153 -1.82 21.40 -1.34
CA ASN A 153 -2.63 22.36 -2.05
C ASN A 153 -3.02 23.52 -1.08
N PRO A 154 -2.68 24.78 -1.41
CA PRO A 154 -2.98 25.93 -0.55
C PRO A 154 -4.47 26.30 -0.49
N TYR A 155 -5.31 25.66 -1.30
CA TYR A 155 -6.75 25.88 -1.38
C TYR A 155 -7.58 24.77 -0.72
N SER A 156 -6.92 23.82 -0.04
CA SER A 156 -7.55 22.71 0.70
C SER A 156 -8.06 23.12 2.07
#